data_AF-A0A834DQ94-F1
#
_entry.id   AF-A0A834DQ94-F1
#
_cell.length_a   1.000
_cell.length_b   1.000
_cell.length_c   1.000
_cell.angle_alpha   90.00
_cell.angle_beta   90.00
_cell.angle_gamma   90.00
#
_symmetry.space_group_name_H-M   'P 1'
#
loop_
_entity.id
_entity.type
_entity.pdbx_description
1 polymer ?
#
loop_
_entity_poly.entity_id
_entity_poly.type
_entity_poly.pdbx_seq_one_letter_code
_entity_poly.pdbx_strand_id
1 'polypeptide(L)'
;MGAVIKIIEFKKLANWKEEEMFRPNMFFLLLLPPIIFESGYSLHKGNFFQNIGSIILFSVFGTAISAFVVGGGIYFLGQADVISKLNMTDSFAFGSLISAVDPVATIAIFNALHVDPVLNMLVFGESILNDAVSIVLTNTAEGLTRKNMSDVSGWQTFLQALGYFLKMFFGSAALGTLTGLISALISFACDERARRRRVRPTPPSPAFSSGPLGGPVLV
;
A
#
# COMPACT_ATOMS: atom_id res chain seq x y z
N MET A 1 42.16 -26.28 -19.77
CA MET A 1 41.56 -25.41 -18.73
C MET A 1 40.10 -25.02 -19.05
N GLY A 2 39.78 -24.49 -20.23
CA GLY A 2 38.40 -24.07 -20.57
C GLY A 2 37.34 -25.18 -20.61
N ALA A 3 37.69 -26.40 -21.02
CA ALA A 3 36.74 -27.54 -21.03
C ALA A 3 36.35 -28.02 -19.62
N VAL A 4 37.28 -27.92 -18.67
CA VAL A 4 37.05 -28.29 -17.25
C VAL A 4 36.13 -27.27 -16.58
N ILE A 5 36.30 -25.98 -16.91
CA ILE A 5 35.42 -24.89 -16.45
C ILE A 5 33.98 -25.09 -16.96
N LYS A 6 33.82 -25.45 -18.26
CA LYS A 6 32.50 -25.72 -18.85
C LYS A 6 31.79 -26.93 -18.23
N ILE A 7 32.54 -27.97 -17.85
CA ILE A 7 31.99 -29.19 -17.23
C ILE A 7 31.60 -28.94 -15.76
N ILE A 8 32.34 -28.07 -15.05
CA ILE A 8 32.01 -27.64 -13.69
C ILE A 8 30.79 -26.69 -13.70
N GLU A 9 30.68 -25.80 -14.68
CA GLU A 9 29.49 -24.96 -14.89
C GLU A 9 28.25 -25.80 -15.24
N PHE A 10 28.36 -26.78 -16.14
CA PHE A 10 27.22 -27.56 -16.63
C PHE A 10 26.61 -28.49 -15.57
N LYS A 11 27.40 -28.94 -14.58
CA LYS A 11 26.93 -29.82 -13.51
C LYS A 11 26.53 -29.11 -12.21
N LYS A 12 26.88 -27.83 -12.00
CA LYS A 12 26.66 -27.13 -10.72
C LYS A 12 25.85 -25.82 -10.80
N LEU A 13 25.42 -25.38 -11.98
CA LEU A 13 24.61 -24.14 -12.15
C LEU A 13 23.09 -24.36 -12.24
N ALA A 14 22.58 -25.55 -11.91
CA ALA A 14 21.16 -25.86 -11.99
C ALA A 14 20.35 -25.52 -10.72
N ASN A 15 20.83 -24.66 -9.79
CA ASN A 15 19.97 -24.18 -8.70
C ASN A 15 20.38 -22.89 -7.92
N TRP A 16 21.48 -22.21 -8.24
CA TRP A 16 21.92 -21.03 -7.45
C TRP A 16 21.34 -19.69 -7.91
N LYS A 17 20.70 -19.64 -9.08
CA LYS A 17 20.10 -18.41 -9.61
C LYS A 17 18.71 -18.10 -9.01
N GLU A 18 18.11 -19.08 -8.34
CA GLU A 18 16.80 -18.96 -7.68
C GLU A 18 16.90 -18.57 -6.20
N GLU A 19 18.07 -18.72 -5.55
CA GLU A 19 18.20 -18.57 -4.08
C GLU A 19 18.90 -17.28 -3.58
N GLU A 20 19.49 -16.45 -4.45
CA GLU A 20 20.08 -15.15 -4.02
C GLU A 20 19.29 -13.92 -4.50
N MET A 21 18.17 -14.10 -5.22
CA MET A 21 17.31 -12.99 -5.62
C MET A 21 16.13 -12.90 -4.66
N PHE A 22 16.19 -11.95 -3.71
CA PHE A 22 15.04 -11.57 -2.89
C PHE A 22 13.84 -11.36 -3.82
N ARG A 23 12.78 -12.17 -3.66
CA ARG A 23 11.58 -12.07 -4.51
C ARG A 23 11.03 -10.65 -4.36
N PRO A 24 10.95 -9.83 -5.43
CA PRO A 24 10.46 -8.46 -5.32
C PRO A 24 9.08 -8.39 -4.64
N ASN A 25 8.22 -9.37 -4.92
CA ASN A 25 6.89 -9.47 -4.29
C ASN A 25 6.96 -9.60 -2.76
N MET A 26 7.90 -10.39 -2.23
CA MET A 26 8.07 -10.52 -0.78
C MET A 26 8.60 -9.23 -0.15
N PHE A 27 9.50 -8.54 -0.85
CA PHE A 27 9.99 -7.23 -0.44
C PHE A 27 8.85 -6.20 -0.37
N PHE A 28 8.03 -6.11 -1.41
CA PHE A 28 6.88 -5.21 -1.45
C PHE A 28 5.83 -5.57 -0.39
N LEU A 29 5.39 -6.83 -0.30
CA LEU A 29 4.38 -7.28 0.66
C LEU A 29 4.77 -7.04 2.12
N LEU A 30 6.07 -6.99 2.44
CA LEU A 30 6.55 -6.84 3.81
C LEU A 30 6.90 -5.39 4.16
N LEU A 31 7.34 -4.58 3.20
CA LEU A 31 7.72 -3.18 3.43
C LEU A 31 6.63 -2.16 3.14
N LEU A 32 5.77 -2.37 2.13
CA LEU A 32 4.69 -1.44 1.80
C LEU A 32 3.69 -1.26 2.95
N PRO A 33 3.18 -2.34 3.60
CA PRO A 33 2.14 -2.17 4.62
C PRO A 33 2.61 -1.34 5.83
N PRO A 34 3.81 -1.56 6.41
CA PRO A 34 4.34 -0.69 7.47
C PRO A 34 4.52 0.77 7.03
N ILE A 35 5.08 1.01 5.84
CA ILE A 35 5.36 2.37 5.35
C ILE A 35 4.06 3.15 5.10
N ILE A 36 3.08 2.53 4.44
CA ILE A 36 1.76 3.14 4.22
C ILE A 36 1.06 3.40 5.55
N PHE A 37 1.14 2.45 6.49
CA PHE A 37 0.52 2.60 7.80
C PHE A 37 1.12 3.75 8.61
N GLU A 38 2.45 3.86 8.66
CA GLU A 38 3.15 4.95 9.34
C GLU A 38 2.84 6.32 8.71
N SER A 39 2.84 6.38 7.38
CA SER A 39 2.52 7.59 6.62
C SER A 39 1.06 8.02 6.82
N GLY A 40 0.13 7.07 6.82
CA GLY A 40 -1.28 7.33 7.11
C GLY A 40 -1.54 7.73 8.57
N TYR A 41 -0.77 7.17 9.52
CA TYR A 41 -0.90 7.49 10.94
C TYR A 41 -0.36 8.88 11.30
N SER A 42 0.76 9.29 10.68
CA SER A 42 1.38 10.60 10.87
C SER A 42 0.68 11.75 10.13
N LEU A 43 -0.32 11.44 9.30
CA LEU A 43 -1.04 12.40 8.47
C LEU A 43 -1.92 13.35 9.32
N HIS A 44 -1.76 14.66 9.12
CA HIS A 44 -2.59 15.69 9.76
C HIS A 44 -4.01 15.70 9.20
N LYS A 45 -4.92 14.93 9.81
CA LYS A 45 -6.31 14.71 9.35
C LYS A 45 -7.06 16.00 8.97
N GLY A 46 -6.87 17.09 9.71
CA GLY A 46 -7.52 18.39 9.43
C GLY A 46 -7.17 18.98 8.06
N ASN A 47 -5.90 18.94 7.67
CA ASN A 47 -5.43 19.50 6.40
C ASN A 47 -5.82 18.61 5.21
N PHE A 48 -6.04 17.30 5.45
CA PHE A 48 -6.42 16.32 4.42
C PHE A 48 -7.77 16.63 3.83
N PHE A 49 -8.77 16.79 4.70
CA PHE A 49 -10.12 17.05 4.26
C PHE A 49 -10.29 18.47 3.72
N GLN A 50 -9.44 19.42 4.12
CA GLN A 50 -9.43 20.77 3.56
C GLN A 50 -8.89 20.80 2.12
N ASN A 51 -7.90 19.96 1.79
CA ASN A 51 -7.24 19.94 0.48
C ASN A 51 -7.69 18.77 -0.42
N ILE A 52 -8.75 18.06 -0.05
CA ILE A 52 -9.22 16.88 -0.79
C ILE A 52 -9.54 17.18 -2.25
N GLY A 53 -10.02 18.39 -2.55
CA GLY A 53 -10.29 18.84 -3.92
C GLY A 53 -9.03 18.84 -4.79
N SER A 54 -7.92 19.35 -4.25
CA SER A 54 -6.61 19.35 -4.94
C SER A 54 -6.09 17.93 -5.15
N ILE A 55 -6.24 17.06 -4.15
CA ILE A 55 -5.82 15.65 -4.24
C ILE A 55 -6.57 14.93 -5.36
N ILE A 56 -7.91 15.07 -5.39
CA ILE A 56 -8.74 14.45 -6.43
C ILE A 56 -8.38 15.03 -7.80
N LEU A 57 -8.17 16.35 -7.89
CA LEU A 57 -7.83 17.00 -9.15
C LEU A 57 -6.48 16.52 -9.67
N PHE A 58 -5.43 16.49 -8.86
CA PHE A 58 -4.12 16.00 -9.28
C PHE A 58 -4.15 14.51 -9.62
N SER A 59 -4.86 13.69 -8.83
CA SER A 59 -4.97 12.28 -9.11
C SER A 59 -5.71 11.99 -10.43
N VAL A 60 -6.90 12.58 -10.63
CA VAL A 60 -7.70 12.29 -11.83
C VAL A 60 -7.06 12.90 -13.07
N PHE A 61 -6.77 14.21 -13.04
CA PHE A 61 -6.22 14.89 -14.21
C PHE A 61 -4.77 14.52 -14.49
N GLY A 62 -3.94 14.37 -13.44
CA GLY A 62 -2.54 13.96 -13.60
C GLY A 62 -2.43 12.57 -14.21
N THR A 63 -3.18 11.60 -13.67
CA THR A 63 -3.21 10.22 -14.21
C THR A 63 -3.78 10.18 -15.61
N ALA A 64 -4.87 10.91 -15.88
CA ALA A 64 -5.46 10.95 -17.22
C ALA A 64 -4.48 11.53 -18.24
N ILE A 65 -3.87 12.69 -17.96
CA ILE A 65 -2.90 13.33 -18.86
C ILE A 65 -1.70 12.39 -19.07
N SER A 66 -1.16 11.78 -18.02
CA SER A 66 -0.09 10.79 -18.13
C SER A 66 -0.49 9.63 -19.03
N ALA A 67 -1.70 9.08 -18.86
CA ALA A 67 -2.19 7.97 -19.66
C ALA A 67 -2.35 8.34 -21.14
N PHE A 68 -2.85 9.56 -21.43
CA PHE A 68 -2.95 10.07 -22.80
C PHE A 68 -1.59 10.31 -23.44
N VAL A 69 -0.65 10.90 -22.73
CA VAL A 69 0.69 11.20 -23.24
C VAL A 69 1.47 9.90 -23.51
N VAL A 70 1.51 8.98 -22.55
CA VAL A 70 2.23 7.71 -22.69
C VAL A 70 1.55 6.80 -23.70
N GLY A 71 0.23 6.61 -23.59
CA GLY A 71 -0.53 5.74 -24.50
C GLY A 71 -0.56 6.27 -25.93
N GLY A 72 -0.76 7.57 -26.11
CA GLY A 72 -0.67 8.23 -27.40
C GLY A 72 0.74 8.17 -27.99
N GLY A 73 1.76 8.43 -27.15
CA GLY A 73 3.16 8.34 -27.55
C GLY A 73 3.54 6.96 -28.09
N ILE A 74 3.16 5.89 -27.38
CA ILE A 74 3.39 4.50 -27.81
C ILE A 74 2.67 4.20 -29.13
N TYR A 75 1.42 4.65 -29.27
CA TYR A 75 0.66 4.46 -30.50
C TYR A 75 1.34 5.14 -31.70
N PHE A 76 1.73 6.41 -31.56
CA PHE A 76 2.42 7.15 -32.64
C PHE A 76 3.79 6.58 -32.96
N LEU A 77 4.57 6.16 -31.95
CA LEU A 77 5.86 5.49 -32.14
C LEU A 77 5.72 4.13 -32.84
N GLY A 78 4.64 3.39 -32.56
CA GLY A 78 4.30 2.16 -33.26
C GLY A 78 3.94 2.40 -34.73
N GLN A 79 3.19 3.48 -35.01
CA GLN A 79 2.88 3.87 -36.39
C GLN A 79 4.11 4.35 -37.18
N ALA A 80 5.07 4.95 -36.48
CA ALA A 80 6.37 5.35 -37.05
C ALA A 80 7.36 4.19 -37.21
N ASP A 81 6.95 2.95 -36.93
CA ASP A 81 7.76 1.71 -37.04
C ASP A 81 9.02 1.71 -36.15
N VAL A 82 9.05 2.54 -35.10
CA VAL A 82 10.13 2.61 -34.11
C VAL A 82 9.96 1.52 -33.04
N ILE A 83 8.71 1.18 -32.72
CA ILE A 83 8.31 0.20 -31.70
C ILE A 83 7.31 -0.78 -32.34
N SER A 84 7.15 -1.96 -31.75
CA SER A 84 6.09 -2.91 -32.11
C SER A 84 4.73 -2.23 -32.23
N LYS A 85 4.04 -2.46 -33.36
CA LYS A 85 2.71 -1.94 -33.61
C LYS A 85 1.70 -2.53 -32.63
N LEU A 86 1.22 -1.68 -31.73
CA LEU A 86 0.13 -1.99 -30.81
C LEU A 86 -1.15 -1.32 -31.31
N ASN A 87 -2.29 -1.95 -31.06
CA ASN A 87 -3.56 -1.31 -31.29
C ASN A 87 -3.70 -0.08 -30.39
N MET A 88 -4.54 0.88 -30.82
CA MET A 88 -4.81 2.09 -30.04
C MET A 88 -5.28 1.72 -28.63
N THR A 89 -6.19 0.76 -28.49
CA THR A 89 -6.67 0.31 -27.19
C THR A 89 -5.57 -0.27 -26.31
N ASP A 90 -4.71 -1.13 -26.84
CA ASP A 90 -3.64 -1.75 -26.06
C ASP A 90 -2.60 -0.72 -25.63
N SER A 91 -2.33 0.26 -26.48
CA SER A 91 -1.44 1.39 -26.18
C SER A 91 -2.02 2.26 -25.05
N PHE A 92 -3.32 2.55 -25.09
CA PHE A 92 -4.02 3.31 -24.05
C PHE A 92 -4.17 2.54 -22.74
N ALA A 93 -4.47 1.24 -22.79
CA ALA A 93 -4.51 0.37 -21.63
C ALA A 93 -3.14 0.30 -20.95
N PHE A 94 -2.07 0.16 -21.73
CA PHE A 94 -0.70 0.20 -21.21
C PHE A 94 -0.34 1.58 -20.61
N GLY A 95 -0.63 2.67 -21.34
CA GLY A 95 -0.39 4.02 -20.83
C GLY A 95 -1.13 4.31 -19.53
N SER A 96 -2.37 3.83 -19.41
CA SER A 96 -3.16 3.89 -18.19
C SER A 96 -2.52 3.11 -17.05
N LEU A 97 -2.18 1.83 -17.26
CA LEU A 97 -1.53 0.99 -16.24
C LEU A 97 -0.25 1.60 -15.68
N ILE A 98 0.59 2.18 -16.55
CA ILE A 98 1.87 2.78 -16.15
C ILE A 98 1.71 4.15 -15.48
N SER A 99 0.54 4.79 -15.60
CA SER A 99 0.28 6.09 -14.98
C SER A 99 -0.02 6.02 -13.48
N ALA A 100 -0.22 4.82 -12.93
CA ALA A 100 -0.24 4.64 -11.48
C ALA A 100 1.19 4.76 -10.92
N VAL A 101 1.41 5.78 -10.11
CA VAL A 101 2.72 6.10 -9.51
C VAL A 101 2.77 5.67 -8.05
N ASP A 102 3.78 4.86 -7.70
CA ASP A 102 4.07 4.45 -6.32
C ASP A 102 4.88 5.54 -5.57
N PRO A 103 4.37 6.12 -4.48
CA PRO A 103 5.01 7.22 -3.75
C PRO A 103 5.92 6.73 -2.63
N VAL A 104 6.13 5.42 -2.44
CA VAL A 104 6.85 4.90 -1.27
C VAL A 104 8.23 5.52 -1.11
N ALA A 105 9.00 5.60 -2.20
CA ALA A 105 10.34 6.18 -2.17
C ALA A 105 10.30 7.71 -1.93
N THR A 106 9.34 8.41 -2.55
CA THR A 106 9.24 9.87 -2.43
C THR A 106 8.79 10.29 -1.03
N ILE A 107 7.83 9.58 -0.45
CA ILE A 107 7.35 9.81 0.92
C ILE A 107 8.45 9.51 1.95
N ALA A 108 9.20 8.42 1.78
CA ALA A 108 10.31 8.10 2.67
C ALA A 108 11.36 9.23 2.71
N ILE A 109 11.70 9.79 1.55
CA ILE A 109 12.62 10.92 1.43
C ILE A 109 12.00 12.20 2.03
N PHE A 110 10.72 12.47 1.77
CA PHE A 110 10.05 13.66 2.32
C PHE A 110 9.98 13.65 3.84
N ASN A 111 9.73 12.47 4.43
CA ASN A 111 9.78 12.28 5.87
C ASN A 111 11.21 12.50 6.41
N ALA A 112 12.23 11.97 5.74
CA ALA A 112 13.62 12.19 6.14
C ALA A 112 14.05 13.67 6.05
N LEU A 113 13.58 14.39 5.03
CA LEU A 113 13.89 15.80 4.79
C LEU A 113 12.98 16.78 5.56
N HIS A 114 12.01 16.29 6.33
CA HIS A 114 11.05 17.11 7.08
C HIS A 114 10.33 18.15 6.18
N VAL A 115 9.88 17.69 5.01
CA VAL A 115 9.14 18.51 4.03
C VAL A 115 7.78 18.93 4.61
N ASP A 116 7.21 20.00 4.05
CA ASP A 116 5.88 20.51 4.42
C ASP A 116 4.84 19.36 4.45
N PRO A 117 4.10 19.20 5.58
CA PRO A 117 3.13 18.13 5.75
C PRO A 117 1.97 18.19 4.74
N VAL A 118 1.65 19.37 4.18
CA VAL A 118 0.66 19.52 3.11
C VAL A 118 1.17 18.92 1.81
N LEU A 119 2.44 19.12 1.46
CA LEU A 119 3.00 18.54 0.22
C LEU A 119 3.10 17.01 0.29
N ASN A 120 3.57 16.48 1.43
CA ASN A 120 3.62 15.03 1.67
C ASN A 120 2.23 14.40 1.55
N MET A 121 1.23 15.05 2.14
CA MET A 121 -0.17 14.65 2.04
C MET A 121 -0.72 14.67 0.61
N LEU A 122 -0.43 15.72 -0.16
CA LEU A 122 -0.91 15.83 -1.54
C LEU A 122 -0.39 14.68 -2.39
N VAL A 123 0.91 14.40 -2.30
CA VAL A 123 1.56 13.29 -3.04
C VAL A 123 1.04 11.92 -2.57
N PHE A 124 0.93 11.71 -1.25
CA PHE A 124 0.37 10.47 -0.71
C PHE A 124 -1.06 10.23 -1.18
N GLY A 125 -1.92 11.25 -1.12
CA GLY A 125 -3.31 11.16 -1.55
C GLY A 125 -3.45 10.96 -3.06
N GLU A 126 -2.64 11.66 -3.86
CA GLU A 126 -2.60 11.52 -5.32
C GLU A 126 -2.30 10.07 -5.70
N SER A 127 -1.27 9.50 -5.08
CA SER A 127 -0.83 8.13 -5.33
C SER A 127 -1.77 7.03 -4.83
N ILE A 128 -2.59 7.28 -3.81
CA ILE A 128 -3.63 6.32 -3.43
C ILE A 128 -4.75 6.31 -4.46
N LEU A 129 -5.13 7.50 -4.94
CA LEU A 129 -6.24 7.62 -5.88
C LEU A 129 -5.84 7.30 -7.33
N ASN A 130 -4.57 7.48 -7.71
CA ASN A 130 -4.12 7.27 -9.10
C ASN A 130 -4.18 5.80 -9.52
N ASP A 131 -3.97 4.86 -8.59
CA ASP A 131 -4.08 3.42 -8.83
C ASP A 131 -5.53 3.02 -9.15
N ALA A 132 -6.47 3.65 -8.46
CA ALA A 132 -7.88 3.50 -8.77
C ALA A 132 -8.25 4.09 -10.14
N VAL A 133 -7.77 5.31 -10.44
CA VAL A 133 -8.05 5.98 -11.71
C VAL A 133 -7.46 5.19 -12.88
N SER A 134 -6.24 4.65 -12.74
CA SER A 134 -5.58 3.82 -13.75
C SER A 134 -6.37 2.54 -14.02
N ILE A 135 -6.87 1.85 -12.98
CA ILE A 135 -7.70 0.64 -13.15
C ILE A 135 -8.98 0.96 -13.91
N VAL A 136 -9.64 2.09 -13.60
CA VAL A 136 -10.86 2.51 -14.30
C VAL A 136 -10.57 2.82 -15.77
N LEU A 137 -9.49 3.57 -16.04
CA LEU A 137 -9.09 3.93 -17.40
C LEU A 137 -8.68 2.70 -18.23
N THR A 138 -7.93 1.76 -17.64
CA THR A 138 -7.50 0.52 -18.31
C THR A 138 -8.70 -0.36 -18.65
N ASN A 139 -9.61 -0.59 -17.70
CA ASN A 139 -10.83 -1.38 -17.94
C ASN A 139 -11.75 -0.70 -18.97
N THR A 140 -11.81 0.64 -18.94
CA THR A 140 -12.57 1.40 -19.94
C THR A 140 -11.96 1.23 -21.32
N ALA A 141 -10.63 1.29 -21.45
CA ALA A 141 -9.92 1.05 -22.71
C ALA A 141 -10.19 -0.37 -23.22
N GLU A 142 -9.91 -1.41 -22.44
CA GLU A 142 -10.13 -2.81 -22.86
C GLU A 142 -11.59 -3.10 -23.21
N GLY A 143 -12.54 -2.53 -22.47
CA GLY A 143 -13.97 -2.70 -22.71
C GLY A 143 -14.47 -2.05 -24.01
N LEU A 144 -13.67 -1.21 -24.67
CA LEU A 144 -13.94 -0.71 -26.02
C LEU A 144 -13.59 -1.74 -27.10
N THR A 145 -12.58 -2.59 -26.90
CA THR A 145 -12.18 -3.62 -27.88
C THR A 145 -12.99 -4.91 -27.79
N ARG A 146 -13.46 -5.29 -26.59
CA ARG A 146 -14.19 -6.56 -26.40
C ARG A 146 -15.58 -6.61 -27.06
N LYS A 147 -16.07 -5.52 -27.68
CA LYS A 147 -17.39 -5.47 -28.34
C LYS A 147 -17.31 -5.63 -29.86
N ASN A 148 -17.07 -6.86 -30.28
CA ASN A 148 -17.58 -7.33 -31.58
C ASN A 148 -19.01 -7.90 -31.49
N MET A 149 -19.74 -7.68 -30.37
CA MET A 149 -21.17 -8.01 -30.28
C MET A 149 -21.94 -6.96 -29.45
N SER A 150 -22.88 -6.28 -30.10
CA SER A 150 -24.04 -5.51 -29.57
C SER A 150 -23.82 -4.31 -28.63
N ASP A 151 -24.06 -3.11 -29.17
CA ASP A 151 -24.87 -1.99 -28.61
C ASP A 151 -24.65 -1.43 -27.20
N VAL A 152 -23.54 -1.72 -26.55
CA VAL A 152 -23.23 -1.10 -25.26
C VAL A 152 -22.31 0.10 -25.55
N SER A 153 -22.77 1.33 -25.30
CA SER A 153 -21.98 2.54 -25.54
C SER A 153 -20.76 2.63 -24.59
N GLY A 154 -19.70 3.33 -24.99
CA GLY A 154 -18.50 3.54 -24.15
C GLY A 154 -18.82 4.13 -22.77
N TRP A 155 -19.92 4.88 -22.66
CA TRP A 155 -20.46 5.40 -21.40
C TRP A 155 -20.85 4.30 -20.42
N GLN A 156 -21.46 3.20 -20.90
CA GLN A 156 -21.88 2.11 -20.04
C GLN A 156 -20.67 1.30 -19.52
N THR A 157 -19.63 1.11 -20.34
CA THR A 157 -18.36 0.51 -19.90
C THR A 157 -17.68 1.37 -18.84
N PHE A 158 -17.65 2.69 -19.04
CA PHE A 158 -17.11 3.63 -18.06
C PHE A 158 -17.87 3.59 -16.74
N LEU A 159 -19.22 3.62 -16.79
CA LEU A 159 -20.05 3.51 -15.58
C LEU A 159 -19.84 2.18 -14.85
N GLN A 160 -19.66 1.08 -15.59
CA GLN A 160 -19.36 -0.22 -15.01
C GLN A 160 -18.00 -0.23 -14.32
N ALA A 161 -16.95 0.29 -14.98
CA ALA A 161 -15.61 0.42 -14.40
C ALA A 161 -15.61 1.32 -13.17
N LEU A 162 -16.32 2.45 -13.22
CA LEU A 162 -16.51 3.35 -12.09
C LEU A 162 -17.24 2.65 -10.93
N GLY A 163 -18.27 1.85 -11.22
CA GLY A 163 -18.99 1.06 -10.23
C GLY A 163 -18.12 0.01 -9.54
N TYR A 164 -17.25 -0.68 -10.30
CA TYR A 164 -16.26 -1.60 -9.74
C TYR A 164 -15.27 -0.87 -8.83
N PHE A 165 -14.78 0.29 -9.25
CA PHE A 165 -13.91 1.13 -8.42
C PHE A 165 -14.59 1.55 -7.11
N LEU A 166 -15.79 2.13 -7.16
CA LEU A 166 -16.51 2.57 -5.97
C LEU A 166 -16.75 1.39 -5.00
N LYS A 167 -17.12 0.22 -5.53
CA LYS A 167 -17.30 -0.99 -4.71
C LYS A 167 -16.01 -1.41 -4.01
N MET A 168 -14.89 -1.45 -4.73
CA MET A 168 -13.59 -1.83 -4.15
C MET A 168 -13.10 -0.78 -3.14
N PHE A 169 -13.29 0.50 -3.43
CA PHE A 169 -12.88 1.62 -2.57
C PHE A 169 -13.64 1.65 -1.25
N PHE A 170 -14.98 1.65 -1.29
CA PHE A 170 -15.78 1.63 -0.07
C PHE A 170 -15.65 0.29 0.68
N GLY A 171 -15.48 -0.81 -0.05
CA GLY A 171 -15.24 -2.14 0.55
C GLY A 171 -13.94 -2.19 1.34
N SER A 172 -12.83 -1.73 0.77
CA SER A 172 -11.53 -1.69 1.44
C SER A 172 -11.52 -0.69 2.60
N ALA A 173 -12.14 0.49 2.44
CA ALA A 173 -12.28 1.48 3.51
C ALA A 173 -13.08 0.92 4.70
N ALA A 174 -14.18 0.20 4.44
CA ALA A 174 -14.97 -0.44 5.48
C ALA A 174 -14.15 -1.50 6.24
N LEU A 175 -13.40 -2.34 5.54
CA LEU A 175 -12.53 -3.34 6.17
C LEU A 175 -11.39 -2.71 6.99
N GLY A 176 -10.75 -1.66 6.47
CA GLY A 176 -9.70 -0.92 7.17
C GLY A 176 -10.21 -0.23 8.43
N THR A 177 -11.39 0.40 8.37
CA THR A 177 -12.01 1.02 9.55
C THR A 177 -12.41 -0.02 10.60
N LEU A 178 -13.02 -1.14 10.19
CA LEU A 178 -13.38 -2.24 11.09
C LEU A 178 -12.16 -2.81 11.82
N THR A 179 -11.08 -3.10 11.10
CA THR A 179 -9.84 -3.62 11.70
C THR A 179 -9.19 -2.60 12.63
N GLY A 180 -9.20 -1.31 12.27
CA GLY A 180 -8.74 -0.22 13.14
C GLY A 180 -9.57 -0.10 14.43
N LEU A 181 -10.89 -0.18 14.34
CA LEU A 181 -11.81 -0.18 15.48
C LEU A 181 -11.55 -1.36 16.42
N ILE A 182 -11.39 -2.57 15.87
CA ILE A 182 -11.07 -3.77 16.66
C ILE A 182 -9.74 -3.58 17.40
N SER A 183 -8.71 -3.07 16.72
CA SER A 183 -7.41 -2.80 17.34
C SER A 183 -7.50 -1.77 18.47
N ALA A 184 -8.27 -0.70 18.27
CA ALA A 184 -8.52 0.32 19.29
C ALA A 184 -9.24 -0.26 20.52
N LEU A 185 -10.25 -1.10 20.33
CA LEU A 185 -10.99 -1.75 21.42
C LEU A 185 -10.11 -2.71 22.21
N ILE A 186 -9.24 -3.49 21.55
CA ILE A 186 -8.28 -4.37 22.23
C ILE A 186 -7.31 -3.54 23.07
N SER A 187 -6.81 -2.43 22.51
CA SER A 187 -5.87 -1.54 23.19
C SER A 187 -6.49 -0.89 24.42
N PHE A 188 -7.74 -0.43 24.29
CA PHE A 188 -8.52 0.12 25.40
C PHE A 188 -8.79 -0.92 26.50
N ALA A 189 -9.17 -2.14 26.12
CA ALA A 189 -9.41 -3.23 27.08
C ALA A 189 -8.13 -3.64 27.83
N CYS A 190 -6.98 -3.61 27.16
CA CYS A 190 -5.67 -3.85 27.78
C CYS A 190 -5.27 -2.71 28.72
N ASP A 191 -5.44 -1.44 28.32
CA ASP A 191 -5.15 -0.28 29.16
C ASP A 191 -5.98 -0.28 30.44
N GLU A 192 -7.28 -0.54 30.33
CA GLU A 192 -8.20 -0.60 31.48
C GLU A 192 -7.79 -1.73 32.46
N ARG A 193 -7.39 -2.90 31.94
CA ARG A 193 -6.86 -3.99 32.78
C ARG A 193 -5.54 -3.61 33.47
N ALA A 194 -4.67 -2.85 32.79
CA ALA A 194 -3.42 -2.38 33.38
C ALA A 194 -3.65 -1.33 34.47
N ARG A 195 -4.57 -0.37 34.25
CA ARG A 195 -4.98 0.61 35.28
C ARG A 195 -5.55 -0.08 36.51
N ARG A 196 -6.45 -1.05 36.34
CA ARG A 196 -7.02 -1.82 37.47
C ARG A 196 -5.99 -2.63 38.26
N ARG A 197 -4.84 -2.98 37.66
CA ARG A 197 -3.73 -3.65 38.38
C ARG A 197 -2.89 -2.67 39.19
N ARG A 198 -2.68 -1.44 38.72
CA ARG A 198 -1.92 -0.41 39.46
C ARG A 198 -2.64 0.11 40.70
N VAL A 199 -3.96 0.09 40.72
CA VAL A 199 -4.78 0.62 41.84
C VAL A 199 -5.08 -0.46 42.91
N ARG A 200 -4.72 -1.73 42.71
CA ARG A 200 -4.85 -2.73 43.78
C ARG A 200 -3.76 -2.51 44.83
N PRO A 201 -4.12 -2.37 46.12
CA PRO A 201 -3.12 -2.34 47.18
C PRO A 201 -2.36 -3.67 47.18
N THR A 202 -1.02 -3.59 47.24
CA THR A 202 -0.19 -4.78 47.43
C THR A 202 -0.59 -5.45 48.74
N PRO A 203 -0.80 -6.78 48.77
CA PRO A 203 -1.11 -7.47 50.01
C PRO A 203 0.03 -7.25 51.01
N PRO A 204 -0.27 -7.07 52.31
CA PRO A 204 0.78 -6.92 53.32
C PRO A 204 1.69 -8.15 53.27
N SER A 205 3.00 -7.93 53.28
CA SER A 205 4.00 -8.99 53.39
C SER A 205 3.68 -9.83 54.64
N PRO A 206 3.73 -11.17 54.59
CA PRO A 206 3.48 -11.99 55.76
C PRO A 206 4.46 -11.56 56.87
N ALA A 207 3.91 -11.02 57.96
CA ALA A 207 4.68 -10.69 59.14
C ALA A 207 5.31 -12.00 59.62
N PHE A 208 6.64 -12.08 59.58
CA PHE A 208 7.39 -13.17 60.16
C PHE A 208 7.13 -13.12 61.67
N SER A 209 6.23 -13.96 62.19
CA SER A 209 5.96 -14.02 63.62
C SER A 209 7.18 -14.61 64.31
N SER A 210 8.06 -13.75 64.84
CA SER A 210 9.03 -14.15 65.85
C SER A 210 8.26 -14.66 67.07
N GLY A 211 8.18 -15.98 67.22
CA GLY A 211 7.59 -16.63 68.39
C GLY A 211 8.33 -16.22 69.68
N PRO A 212 7.64 -16.18 70.82
CA PRO A 212 8.23 -15.75 72.08
C PRO A 212 9.29 -16.76 72.55
N LEU A 213 10.51 -16.26 72.79
CA LEU A 213 11.58 -16.96 73.48
C LEU A 213 11.07 -17.46 74.84
N GLY A 214 10.94 -18.77 74.97
CA GLY A 214 10.60 -19.43 76.22
C GLY A 214 11.81 -19.57 77.14
N GLY A 215 11.65 -19.11 78.38
CA GLY A 215 12.21 -19.76 79.56
C GLY A 215 13.37 -19.04 80.28
N PRO A 216 13.23 -18.76 81.59
CA PRO A 216 14.35 -18.44 82.48
C PRO A 216 14.90 -19.71 83.15
N VAL A 217 16.21 -19.86 83.27
CA VAL A 217 16.83 -20.79 84.24
C VAL A 217 18.07 -20.13 84.85
N LEU A 218 18.11 -20.24 86.17
CA LEU A 218 19.10 -19.75 87.14
C LEU A 218 20.42 -20.55 87.10
N VAL A 219 21.48 -19.85 87.55
CA VAL A 219 22.85 -20.28 87.93
C VAL A 219 23.80 -20.63 86.78
#